data_AF-A0A6L8E0X1-F1
#
_entry.id   AF-A0A6L8E0X1-F1
#
_cell.length_a   1.000
_cell.length_b   1.000
_cell.length_c   1.000
_cell.angle_alpha   90.00
_cell.angle_beta   90.00
_cell.angle_gamma   90.00
#
_symmetry.space_group_name_H-M   'P 1'
#
loop_
_entity.id
_entity.type
_entity.pdbx_description
1 polymer ?
#
loop_
_entity_poly.entity_id
_entity_poly.type
_entity_poly.pdbx_seq_one_letter_code
_entity_poly.pdbx_strand_id
1 'polypeptide(L)'
;MATRARGEPPPSEHVDLRVPADGAGWRLDRFLASRLGDRTRSQIQRLIREGRVELDRTAARPATAVRAGDVVRVDIPAPVPAAPRPEALPLDVVHDDADLVVVNKPAGMVVHPAAGHADGTLVNALLHHVRDLSGIGGELRPGIVHRLDRGTSGLIVVAKHDAAHAELARQFADREVEKEYVALVWGLVQQGRRIDLPIGRDPVDRKRISTRSRRAREAVTRVVQAERLDGVTLVRVAIATGRTHQIRVHLSAIGHAVVGDSVYGGRRRHPPPHLRVVQRLHRPFLHAARLAFMHPRDGRRLVVSCALPDDLQDLADAIRTVARRRAAGRHHLAALPSEPEAHA
;
A
#
# COMPACT_ATOMS: atom_id res chain seq x y z
N MET A 1 -9.86 -5.02 42.18
CA MET A 1 -11.07 -4.99 41.32
C MET A 1 -11.52 -3.54 41.15
N ALA A 2 -10.96 -2.83 40.16
CA ALA A 2 -11.37 -1.46 39.85
C ALA A 2 -12.43 -1.49 38.74
N THR A 3 -13.65 -1.13 39.11
CA THR A 3 -14.82 -1.06 38.23
C THR A 3 -14.59 0.02 37.17
N ARG A 4 -14.50 -0.40 35.90
CA ARG A 4 -14.41 0.49 34.73
C ARG A 4 -15.65 1.38 34.68
N ALA A 5 -15.46 2.70 34.80
CA ALA A 5 -16.44 3.66 34.32
C ALA A 5 -16.51 3.52 32.78
N ARG A 6 -17.59 2.90 32.28
CA ARG A 6 -17.96 3.01 30.87
C ARG A 6 -18.48 4.43 30.69
N GLY A 7 -17.69 5.30 30.08
CA GLY A 7 -18.22 6.58 29.60
C GLY A 7 -19.42 6.29 28.70
N GLU A 8 -20.50 7.04 28.86
CA GLU A 8 -21.68 6.93 28.02
C GLU A 8 -21.27 7.03 26.54
N PRO A 9 -21.76 6.13 25.67
CA PRO A 9 -21.54 6.27 24.25
C PRO A 9 -22.11 7.62 23.80
N PRO A 10 -21.40 8.37 22.94
CA PRO A 10 -21.93 9.61 22.39
C PRO A 10 -23.29 9.37 21.73
N PRO A 11 -24.24 10.32 21.83
CA PRO A 11 -25.63 10.10 21.42
C PRO A 11 -25.69 9.72 19.94
N SER A 12 -26.38 8.61 19.64
CA SER A 12 -26.76 8.24 18.28
C SER A 12 -27.72 9.28 17.70
N GLU A 13 -27.54 9.61 16.42
CA GLU A 13 -28.50 10.40 15.67
C GLU A 13 -29.59 9.44 15.15
N HIS A 14 -30.85 9.71 15.49
CA HIS A 14 -31.98 8.94 14.98
C HIS A 14 -32.68 9.76 13.90
N VAL A 15 -32.82 9.17 12.71
CA VAL A 15 -33.50 9.81 11.59
C VAL A 15 -34.67 8.95 11.14
N ASP A 16 -35.87 9.51 11.23
CA ASP A 16 -37.10 8.91 10.71
C ASP A 16 -37.46 9.58 9.37
N LEU A 17 -37.46 8.81 8.30
CA LEU A 17 -37.79 9.26 6.95
C LEU A 17 -39.06 8.57 6.48
N ARG A 18 -40.09 9.36 6.16
CA ARG A 18 -41.24 8.86 5.42
C ARG A 18 -40.93 8.85 3.93
N VAL A 19 -41.21 7.76 3.24
CA VAL A 19 -40.94 7.62 1.80
C VAL A 19 -41.98 8.41 0.98
N PRO A 20 -41.58 9.48 0.28
CA PRO A 20 -42.45 10.21 -0.64
C PRO A 20 -42.77 9.42 -1.93
N ALA A 21 -43.78 9.87 -2.67
CA ALA A 21 -44.24 9.20 -3.90
C ALA A 21 -43.16 9.10 -5.00
N ASP A 22 -42.26 10.08 -5.09
CA ASP A 22 -41.11 10.09 -6.03
C ASP A 22 -40.02 9.07 -5.66
N GLY A 23 -40.01 8.59 -4.41
CA GLY A 23 -39.11 7.55 -3.92
C GLY A 23 -39.66 6.13 -4.03
N ALA A 24 -40.94 5.97 -4.40
CA ALA A 24 -41.58 4.66 -4.50
C ALA A 24 -40.89 3.78 -5.57
N GLY A 25 -40.71 2.50 -5.25
CA GLY A 25 -40.03 1.53 -6.11
C GLY A 25 -38.50 1.63 -6.09
N TRP A 26 -37.92 2.61 -5.38
CA TRP A 26 -36.47 2.69 -5.25
C TRP A 26 -35.97 1.63 -4.27
N ARG A 27 -34.72 1.20 -4.48
CA ARG A 27 -34.03 0.38 -3.47
C ARG A 27 -33.77 1.21 -2.22
N LEU A 28 -33.97 0.63 -1.05
CA LEU A 28 -33.76 1.24 0.26
C LEU A 28 -32.37 1.90 0.37
N ASP A 29 -31.32 1.21 -0.08
CA ASP A 29 -29.95 1.74 -0.06
C ASP A 29 -29.75 2.99 -0.93
N ARG A 30 -30.47 3.07 -2.06
CA ARG A 30 -30.46 4.21 -2.98
C ARG A 30 -31.31 5.36 -2.44
N PHE A 31 -32.51 5.04 -1.93
CA PHE A 31 -33.41 6.02 -1.32
C PHE A 31 -32.72 6.73 -0.15
N LEU A 32 -32.17 5.98 0.80
CA LEU A 32 -31.46 6.55 1.94
C LEU A 32 -30.23 7.36 1.52
N ALA A 33 -29.44 6.90 0.56
CA ALA A 33 -28.28 7.65 0.07
C ALA A 33 -28.66 8.97 -0.63
N SER A 34 -29.86 9.07 -1.22
CA SER A 34 -30.35 10.33 -1.80
C SER A 34 -30.91 11.31 -0.78
N ARG A 35 -31.39 10.83 0.38
CA ARG A 35 -32.02 11.67 1.41
C ARG A 35 -31.03 12.05 2.52
N LEU A 36 -30.13 11.14 2.88
CA LEU A 36 -29.02 11.35 3.81
C LEU A 36 -27.76 11.77 3.02
N GLY A 37 -27.81 12.97 2.42
CA GLY A 37 -26.81 13.46 1.45
C GLY A 37 -25.37 13.58 1.97
N ASP A 38 -25.17 13.42 3.27
CA ASP A 38 -23.88 13.37 3.95
C ASP A 38 -23.29 11.95 4.05
N ARG A 39 -24.01 10.92 3.60
CA ARG A 39 -23.59 9.51 3.65
C ARG A 39 -23.59 8.86 2.28
N THR A 40 -22.46 8.23 1.98
CA THR A 40 -22.30 7.42 0.78
C THR A 40 -23.15 6.15 0.83
N ARG A 41 -23.56 5.64 -0.33
CA ARG A 41 -24.33 4.39 -0.46
C ARG A 41 -23.68 3.20 0.27
N SER A 42 -22.36 3.10 0.29
CA SER A 42 -21.66 2.02 1.01
C SER A 42 -21.75 2.15 2.52
N GLN A 43 -21.84 3.37 3.06
CA GLN A 43 -22.07 3.60 4.48
C GLN A 43 -23.51 3.21 4.85
N ILE A 44 -24.50 3.58 4.02
CA ILE A 44 -25.89 3.15 4.19
C ILE A 44 -26.03 1.61 4.17
N GLN A 45 -25.42 0.95 3.18
CA GLN A 45 -25.42 -0.52 3.10
C GLN A 45 -24.77 -1.19 4.31
N ARG A 46 -23.83 -0.51 4.97
CA ARG A 46 -23.22 -1.00 6.20
C ARG A 46 -24.18 -0.85 7.38
N LEU A 47 -24.82 0.30 7.55
CA LEU A 47 -25.85 0.51 8.59
C LEU A 47 -26.98 -0.53 8.47
N ILE A 48 -27.46 -0.81 7.26
CA ILE A 48 -28.49 -1.83 7.02
C ILE A 48 -28.02 -3.23 7.44
N ARG A 49 -26.77 -3.61 7.11
CA ARG A 49 -26.20 -4.91 7.50
C ARG A 49 -25.92 -5.03 8.99
N GLU A 50 -25.63 -3.92 9.65
CA GLU A 50 -25.43 -3.83 11.10
C GLU A 50 -26.76 -3.79 11.88
N GLY A 51 -27.92 -3.91 11.20
CA GLY A 51 -29.23 -3.89 11.84
C GLY A 51 -29.68 -2.50 12.31
N ARG A 52 -29.04 -1.44 11.82
CA ARG A 52 -29.28 -0.05 12.22
C ARG A 52 -30.28 0.69 11.32
N VAL A 53 -30.96 -0.05 10.44
CA VAL A 53 -31.99 0.50 9.55
C VAL A 53 -33.20 -0.40 9.61
N GLU A 54 -34.34 0.20 9.95
CA GLU A 54 -35.63 -0.46 9.97
C GLU A 54 -36.54 0.15 8.91
N LEU A 55 -37.29 -0.70 8.22
CA LEU A 55 -38.40 -0.32 7.34
C LEU A 55 -39.68 -0.79 8.03
N ASP A 56 -40.57 0.14 8.38
CA ASP A 56 -41.80 -0.13 9.13
C ASP A 56 -41.57 -1.01 10.37
N ARG A 57 -40.54 -0.69 11.15
CA ARG A 57 -40.13 -1.41 12.38
C ARG A 57 -39.62 -2.83 12.14
N THR A 58 -39.25 -3.18 10.91
CA THR A 58 -38.66 -4.47 10.56
C THR A 58 -37.29 -4.30 9.91
N ALA A 59 -36.38 -5.24 10.17
CA ALA A 59 -35.07 -5.24 9.52
C ALA A 59 -35.23 -5.45 8.01
N ALA A 60 -34.57 -4.60 7.22
CA ALA A 60 -34.64 -4.65 5.77
C ALA A 60 -33.30 -5.02 5.14
N ARG A 61 -33.33 -5.44 3.86
CA ARG A 61 -32.11 -5.66 3.07
C ARG A 61 -31.81 -4.43 2.23
N PRO A 62 -30.54 -4.19 1.84
CA PRO A 62 -30.20 -3.02 1.02
C PRO A 62 -30.97 -2.91 -0.30
N ALA A 63 -31.34 -4.05 -0.88
CA ALA A 63 -32.06 -4.13 -2.14
C ALA A 63 -33.58 -4.10 -2.00
N THR A 64 -34.13 -4.03 -0.78
CA THR A 64 -35.59 -3.96 -0.56
C THR A 64 -36.16 -2.73 -1.27
N ALA A 65 -37.23 -2.91 -2.04
CA ALA A 65 -37.93 -1.80 -2.69
C ALA A 65 -38.82 -1.10 -1.66
N VAL A 66 -38.74 0.24 -1.58
CA VAL A 66 -39.58 1.05 -0.69
C VAL A 66 -40.87 1.46 -1.37
N ARG A 67 -41.96 1.60 -0.63
CA ARG A 67 -43.25 2.10 -1.11
C ARG A 67 -43.53 3.49 -0.56
N ALA A 68 -44.36 4.25 -1.27
CA ALA A 68 -44.83 5.53 -0.77
C ALA A 68 -45.55 5.34 0.57
N GLY A 69 -45.17 6.12 1.58
CA GLY A 69 -45.73 6.05 2.93
C GLY A 69 -44.95 5.18 3.91
N ASP A 70 -44.04 4.32 3.45
CA ASP A 70 -43.17 3.53 4.34
C ASP A 70 -42.38 4.46 5.28
N VAL A 71 -42.16 4.01 6.52
CA VAL A 71 -41.35 4.72 7.52
C VAL A 71 -40.01 4.01 7.66
N VAL A 72 -38.94 4.70 7.26
CA VAL A 72 -37.58 4.22 7.41
C VAL A 72 -36.96 4.86 8.65
N ARG A 73 -36.54 4.05 9.62
CA ARG A 73 -35.76 4.52 10.77
C ARG A 73 -34.30 4.18 10.58
N VAL A 74 -33.43 5.16 10.80
CA VAL A 74 -31.98 4.99 10.70
C VAL A 74 -31.37 5.37 12.05
N ASP A 75 -30.72 4.39 12.67
CA ASP A 75 -29.84 4.60 13.82
C ASP A 75 -28.42 4.90 13.30
N ILE A 76 -28.02 6.15 13.44
CA ILE A 76 -26.72 6.63 13.02
C ILE A 76 -25.84 6.71 14.28
N PRO A 77 -24.85 5.81 14.44
CA PRO A 77 -23.93 5.93 15.55
C PRO A 77 -23.13 7.22 15.38
N ALA A 78 -22.90 7.93 16.49
CA ALA A 78 -21.99 9.06 16.49
C ALA A 78 -20.63 8.67 15.87
N PRO A 79 -20.02 9.53 15.04
CA PRO A 79 -18.67 9.29 14.54
C PRO A 79 -17.76 9.11 15.75
N VAL A 80 -17.15 7.94 15.92
CA VAL A 80 -16.08 7.79 16.90
C VAL A 80 -14.80 8.27 16.22
N PRO A 81 -14.21 9.41 16.62
CA PRO A 81 -12.85 9.72 16.25
C PRO A 81 -11.99 8.78 17.10
N ALA A 82 -11.68 7.59 16.57
CA ALA A 82 -10.67 6.76 17.19
C ALA A 82 -9.32 7.38 16.88
N ALA A 83 -8.86 8.30 17.74
CA ALA A 83 -7.45 8.65 17.77
C ALA A 83 -6.67 7.31 17.88
N PRO A 84 -5.70 7.05 17.01
CA PRO A 84 -4.92 5.81 17.06
C PRO A 84 -4.29 5.68 18.45
N ARG A 85 -4.34 4.47 19.02
CA ARG A 85 -3.76 4.20 20.34
C ARG A 85 -2.35 3.62 20.19
N PRO A 86 -1.44 3.92 21.13
CA PRO A 86 -0.13 3.26 21.18
C PRO A 86 -0.27 1.73 21.26
N GLU A 87 0.50 1.02 20.44
CA GLU A 87 0.60 -0.45 20.47
C GLU A 87 2.06 -0.91 20.47
N ALA A 88 2.38 -1.90 21.29
CA ALA A 88 3.72 -2.48 21.41
C ALA A 88 4.05 -3.43 20.24
N LEU A 89 4.05 -2.90 19.02
CA LEU A 89 4.40 -3.62 17.80
C LEU A 89 5.91 -3.47 17.52
N PRO A 90 6.64 -4.51 17.09
CA PRO A 90 8.05 -4.37 16.74
C PRO A 90 8.28 -3.27 15.70
N LEU A 91 9.26 -2.41 15.95
CA LEU A 91 9.62 -1.29 15.08
C LEU A 91 11.14 -1.24 14.94
N ASP A 92 11.62 -1.43 13.71
CA ASP A 92 13.04 -1.32 13.37
C ASP A 92 13.36 0.16 13.07
N VAL A 93 14.04 0.81 14.01
CA VAL A 93 14.42 2.23 13.93
C VAL A 93 15.83 2.32 13.36
N VAL A 94 15.96 2.92 12.18
CA VAL A 94 17.22 3.03 11.43
C VAL A 94 17.93 4.36 11.74
N HIS A 95 17.16 5.41 12.01
CA HIS A 95 17.67 6.72 12.39
C HIS A 95 16.68 7.37 13.35
N ASP A 96 17.18 8.03 14.40
CA ASP A 96 16.37 8.71 15.40
C ASP A 96 17.12 9.93 15.95
N ASP A 97 16.54 11.12 15.81
CA ASP A 97 17.06 12.37 16.38
C ASP A 97 15.91 13.24 16.91
N ALA A 98 16.20 14.49 17.27
CA ALA A 98 15.19 15.39 17.85
C ALA A 98 14.09 15.81 16.87
N ASP A 99 14.33 15.74 15.55
CA ASP A 99 13.44 16.29 14.51
C ASP A 99 12.67 15.21 13.76
N LEU A 100 13.27 14.02 13.59
CA LEU A 100 12.70 12.94 12.79
C LEU A 100 13.12 11.55 13.25
N VAL A 101 12.36 10.56 12.79
CA VAL A 101 12.71 9.14 12.89
C VAL A 101 12.58 8.50 11.51
N VAL A 102 13.52 7.63 11.14
CA VAL A 102 13.44 6.78 9.96
C VAL A 102 13.33 5.34 10.41
N VAL A 103 12.27 4.67 9.97
CA VAL A 103 11.96 3.29 10.35
C VAL A 103 11.96 2.37 9.14
N ASN A 104 12.37 1.13 9.32
CA ASN A 104 12.24 0.08 8.34
C ASN A 104 10.92 -0.66 8.58
N LYS A 105 9.87 -0.26 7.84
CA LYS A 105 8.54 -0.84 7.99
C LYS A 105 8.53 -2.28 7.49
N PRO A 106 8.08 -3.28 8.29
CA PRO A 106 7.93 -4.64 7.80
C PRO A 106 6.82 -4.75 6.76
N ALA A 107 6.87 -5.78 5.91
CA ALA A 107 5.74 -6.09 5.04
C ALA A 107 4.56 -6.65 5.85
N GLY A 108 3.34 -6.41 5.37
CA GLY A 108 2.10 -6.76 6.07
C GLY A 108 1.54 -5.62 6.92
N MET A 109 2.40 -4.73 7.45
CA MET A 109 2.00 -3.58 8.25
C MET A 109 1.44 -2.44 7.36
N VAL A 110 0.25 -1.95 7.71
CA VAL A 110 -0.37 -0.76 7.11
C VAL A 110 0.21 0.50 7.77
N VAL A 111 0.36 1.58 7.00
CA VAL A 111 0.94 2.83 7.51
C VAL A 111 -0.03 3.57 8.44
N HIS A 112 -1.23 3.88 7.95
CA HIS A 112 -2.27 4.61 8.68
C HIS A 112 -3.50 3.75 8.96
N PRO A 113 -4.22 3.99 10.06
CA PRO A 113 -5.54 3.42 10.28
C PRO A 113 -6.45 3.64 9.06
N ALA A 114 -7.12 2.57 8.63
CA ALA A 114 -8.00 2.57 7.48
C ALA A 114 -9.14 1.57 7.66
N ALA A 115 -10.14 1.60 6.78
CA ALA A 115 -11.21 0.62 6.81
C ALA A 115 -10.66 -0.82 6.75
N GLY A 116 -10.97 -1.61 7.77
CA GLY A 116 -10.47 -2.99 7.94
C GLY A 116 -9.09 -3.13 8.60
N HIS A 117 -8.43 -2.01 8.97
CA HIS A 117 -7.18 -1.97 9.73
C HIS A 117 -7.22 -0.73 10.64
N ALA A 118 -8.04 -0.77 11.70
CA ALA A 118 -8.19 0.37 12.61
C ALA A 118 -7.02 0.50 13.60
N ASP A 119 -6.37 -0.62 13.88
CA ASP A 119 -5.23 -0.84 14.77
C ASP A 119 -4.14 -1.63 14.02
N GLY A 120 -3.03 -1.96 14.71
CA GLY A 120 -1.95 -2.77 14.11
C GLY A 120 -1.15 -2.03 13.03
N THR A 121 -1.18 -0.69 13.02
CA THR A 121 -0.55 0.13 11.99
C THR A 121 0.79 0.72 12.44
N LEU A 122 1.56 1.24 11.49
CA LEU A 122 2.81 1.94 11.79
C LEU A 122 2.57 3.14 12.73
N VAL A 123 1.45 3.86 12.57
CA VAL A 123 1.08 4.94 13.49
C VAL A 123 0.93 4.43 14.92
N ASN A 124 0.29 3.27 15.13
CA ASN A 124 0.13 2.68 16.45
C ASN A 124 1.48 2.31 17.08
N ALA A 125 2.39 1.74 16.28
CA ALA A 125 3.75 1.41 16.71
C ALA A 125 4.55 2.67 17.09
N LEU A 126 4.52 3.71 16.24
CA LEU A 126 5.23 4.96 16.48
C LEU A 126 4.76 5.65 17.77
N LEU A 127 3.46 5.67 18.03
CA LEU A 127 2.90 6.22 19.27
C LEU A 127 3.35 5.48 20.53
N HIS A 128 3.78 4.22 20.41
CA HIS A 128 4.32 3.45 21.53
C HIS A 128 5.82 3.68 21.74
N HIS A 129 6.59 3.66 20.64
CA HIS A 129 8.05 3.67 20.68
C HIS A 129 8.67 5.06 20.73
N VAL A 130 8.01 6.06 20.13
CA VAL A 130 8.57 7.41 19.96
C VAL A 130 7.88 8.36 20.94
N ARG A 131 8.59 8.71 22.02
CA ARG A 131 8.03 9.45 23.17
C ARG A 131 7.94 10.96 22.97
N ASP A 132 8.73 11.48 22.03
CA ASP A 132 8.90 12.90 21.72
C ASP A 132 8.18 13.32 20.43
N LEU A 133 7.19 12.54 19.99
CA LEU A 133 6.25 12.97 18.96
C LEU A 133 5.41 14.12 19.51
N SER A 134 5.86 15.35 19.29
CA SER A 134 5.00 16.50 19.47
C SER A 134 3.87 16.39 18.45
N GLY A 135 2.64 16.59 18.92
CA GLY A 135 1.48 16.46 18.07
C GLY A 135 1.54 17.40 16.86
N ILE A 136 0.97 16.97 15.74
CA ILE A 136 0.85 17.79 14.54
C ILE A 136 -0.52 18.47 14.56
N GLY A 137 -0.52 19.81 14.54
CA GLY A 137 -1.76 20.58 14.65
C GLY A 137 -2.50 20.35 15.98
N GLY A 138 -1.75 20.12 17.08
CA GLY A 138 -2.30 19.96 18.43
C GLY A 138 -2.73 18.54 18.82
N GLU A 139 -2.56 17.54 17.96
CA GLU A 139 -2.84 16.13 18.27
C GLU A 139 -1.60 15.26 18.11
N LEU A 140 -1.30 14.38 19.08
CA LEU A 140 -0.26 13.34 19.00
C LEU A 140 -0.50 12.41 17.80
N ARG A 141 0.01 12.82 16.64
CA ARG A 141 -0.08 12.13 15.36
C ARG A 141 1.31 12.14 14.72
N PRO A 142 1.89 10.97 14.39
CA PRO A 142 3.20 10.93 13.75
C PRO A 142 3.17 11.64 12.39
N GLY A 143 4.19 12.46 12.11
CA GLY A 143 4.32 13.24 10.88
C GLY A 143 4.76 12.45 9.67
N ILE A 144 3.92 11.51 9.25
CA ILE A 144 4.18 10.67 8.08
C ILE A 144 3.86 11.45 6.80
N VAL A 145 4.90 11.88 6.09
CA VAL A 145 4.80 12.67 4.84
C VAL A 145 4.70 11.82 3.57
N HIS A 146 4.91 10.51 3.67
CA HIS A 146 4.86 9.58 2.54
C HIS A 146 4.48 8.16 2.99
N ARG A 147 4.20 7.26 2.04
CA ARG A 147 3.63 5.94 2.36
C ARG A 147 4.23 4.82 1.54
N LEU A 148 4.22 3.63 2.14
CA LEU A 148 4.46 2.35 1.48
C LEU A 148 3.17 1.52 1.43
N ASP A 149 3.04 0.70 0.40
CA ASP A 149 1.95 -0.27 0.32
C ASP A 149 2.08 -1.32 1.43
N ARG A 150 0.96 -1.92 1.85
CA ARG A 150 0.94 -2.97 2.89
C ARG A 150 1.96 -4.07 2.63
N GLY A 151 2.04 -4.57 1.40
CA GLY A 151 2.97 -5.66 1.02
C GLY A 151 4.41 -5.21 0.73
N THR A 152 4.72 -3.91 0.82
CA THR A 152 6.06 -3.35 0.60
C THR A 152 6.73 -3.12 1.94
N SER A 153 7.98 -3.53 2.09
CA SER A 153 8.81 -3.24 3.26
C SER A 153 9.78 -2.09 2.99
N GLY A 154 10.46 -1.58 4.02
CA GLY A 154 11.56 -0.64 3.88
C GLY A 154 11.32 0.74 4.52
N LEU A 155 12.19 1.67 4.16
CA LEU A 155 12.35 2.96 4.84
C LEU A 155 11.11 3.86 4.76
N ILE A 156 10.73 4.42 5.91
CA ILE A 156 9.78 5.52 6.06
C ILE A 156 10.36 6.56 7.02
N VAL A 157 10.56 7.79 6.53
CA VAL A 157 10.77 8.96 7.39
C VAL A 157 9.45 9.46 8.01
N VAL A 158 9.52 9.88 9.27
CA VAL A 158 8.44 10.43 10.08
C VAL A 158 8.97 11.67 10.80
N ALA A 159 8.27 12.79 10.68
CA ALA A 159 8.58 13.99 11.45
C ALA A 159 8.08 13.88 12.89
N LYS A 160 8.86 14.40 13.84
CA LYS A 160 8.50 14.44 15.26
C LYS A 160 7.76 15.71 15.69
N HIS A 161 7.78 16.75 14.87
CA HIS A 161 7.12 18.02 15.16
C HIS A 161 6.71 18.79 13.91
N ASP A 162 5.88 19.82 14.08
CA ASP A 162 5.28 20.61 13.00
C ASP A 162 6.30 21.21 12.03
N ALA A 163 7.38 21.81 12.54
CA ALA A 163 8.42 22.40 11.69
C ALA A 163 9.12 21.36 10.80
N ALA A 164 9.48 20.19 11.36
CA ALA A 164 10.07 19.09 10.59
C ALA A 164 9.07 18.51 9.59
N HIS A 165 7.79 18.41 9.97
CA HIS A 165 6.74 17.93 9.09
C HIS A 165 6.53 18.86 7.89
N ALA A 166 6.48 20.18 8.12
CA ALA A 166 6.31 21.16 7.06
C ALA A 166 7.47 21.12 6.05
N GLU A 167 8.72 21.10 6.53
CA GLU A 167 9.89 21.07 5.65
C GLU A 167 10.01 19.74 4.89
N LEU A 168 9.81 18.60 5.56
CA LEU A 168 9.80 17.31 4.87
C LEU A 168 8.64 17.24 3.85
N ALA A 169 7.44 17.70 4.20
CA ALA A 169 6.32 17.74 3.27
C ALA A 169 6.63 18.59 2.03
N ARG A 170 7.29 19.73 2.19
CA ARG A 170 7.79 20.58 1.09
C ARG A 170 8.76 19.80 0.21
N GLN A 171 9.81 19.18 0.77
CA GLN A 171 10.79 18.39 0.00
C GLN A 171 10.13 17.24 -0.79
N PHE A 172 9.13 16.58 -0.21
CA PHE A 172 8.37 15.53 -0.91
C PHE A 172 7.47 16.10 -2.04
N ALA A 173 6.88 17.26 -1.83
CA ALA A 173 6.06 17.95 -2.83
C ALA A 173 6.90 18.43 -4.01
N ASP A 174 8.06 19.02 -3.72
CA ASP A 174 9.02 19.57 -4.69
C ASP A 174 9.87 18.48 -5.36
N ARG A 175 9.68 17.20 -4.96
CA ARG A 175 10.35 16.02 -5.51
C ARG A 175 11.88 16.03 -5.28
N GLU A 176 12.34 16.69 -4.23
CA GLU A 176 13.75 16.77 -3.82
C GLU A 176 14.22 15.47 -3.16
N VAL A 177 13.28 14.69 -2.60
CA VAL A 177 13.57 13.42 -1.91
C VAL A 177 13.87 12.30 -2.91
N GLU A 178 15.08 11.75 -2.83
CA GLU A 178 15.49 10.58 -3.58
C GLU A 178 15.00 9.30 -2.90
N LYS A 179 14.24 8.49 -3.65
CA LYS A 179 13.73 7.19 -3.18
C LYS A 179 14.17 6.09 -4.12
N GLU A 180 14.89 5.10 -3.58
CA GLU A 180 15.26 3.90 -4.33
C GLU A 180 14.69 2.63 -3.71
N TYR A 181 14.22 1.75 -4.58
CA TYR A 181 13.62 0.48 -4.21
C TYR A 181 14.35 -0.66 -4.89
N VAL A 182 14.42 -1.80 -4.23
CA VAL A 182 14.83 -3.07 -4.83
C VAL A 182 13.56 -3.84 -5.20
N ALA A 183 13.51 -4.38 -6.42
CA ALA A 183 12.43 -5.25 -6.87
C ALA A 183 12.95 -6.42 -7.70
N LEU A 184 12.31 -7.58 -7.57
CA LEU A 184 12.51 -8.69 -8.49
C LEU A 184 11.36 -8.72 -9.50
N VAL A 185 11.66 -8.72 -10.79
CA VAL A 185 10.66 -8.65 -11.86
C VAL A 185 10.77 -9.82 -12.82
N TRP A 186 9.65 -10.21 -13.42
CA TRP A 186 9.62 -11.21 -14.48
C TRP A 186 10.26 -10.70 -15.77
N GLY A 187 11.02 -11.57 -16.45
CA GLY A 187 11.68 -11.26 -17.72
C GLY A 187 12.95 -10.42 -17.55
N LEU A 188 13.44 -9.89 -18.66
CA LEU A 188 14.68 -9.13 -18.74
C LEU A 188 14.39 -7.64 -18.85
N VAL A 189 14.80 -6.86 -17.85
CA VAL A 189 14.69 -5.39 -17.85
C VAL A 189 16.07 -4.78 -18.00
N GLN A 190 16.16 -3.75 -18.83
CA GLN A 190 17.41 -3.02 -19.07
C GLN A 190 17.63 -1.91 -18.05
N GLN A 191 18.89 -1.74 -17.63
CA GLN A 191 19.31 -0.55 -16.90
C GLN A 191 19.04 0.72 -17.73
N GLY A 192 18.71 1.81 -17.07
CA GLY A 192 18.39 3.10 -17.72
C GLY A 192 16.94 3.20 -18.20
N ARG A 193 16.17 2.10 -18.19
CA ARG A 193 14.76 2.10 -18.61
C ARG A 193 13.97 3.12 -17.79
N ARG A 194 13.43 4.13 -18.47
CA ARG A 194 12.49 5.13 -17.93
C ARG A 194 11.06 4.71 -18.28
N ILE A 195 10.17 4.78 -17.30
CA ILE A 195 8.74 4.50 -17.43
C ILE A 195 8.03 5.78 -17.00
N ASP A 196 7.55 6.53 -17.99
CA ASP A 196 6.85 7.79 -17.84
C ASP A 196 5.41 7.59 -18.33
N LEU A 197 4.57 7.10 -17.43
CA LEU A 197 3.18 6.77 -17.71
C LEU A 197 2.33 7.36 -16.59
N PRO A 198 1.35 8.23 -16.87
CA PRO A 198 0.49 8.74 -15.82
C PRO A 198 -0.39 7.59 -15.29
N ILE A 199 -0.65 7.59 -13.98
CA ILE A 199 -1.43 6.54 -13.33
C ILE A 199 -2.56 7.11 -12.49
N GLY A 200 -3.67 6.38 -12.44
CA GLY A 200 -4.83 6.75 -11.64
C GLY A 200 -5.64 5.52 -11.24
N ARG A 201 -6.81 5.73 -10.62
CA ARG A 201 -7.67 4.61 -10.23
C ARG A 201 -8.13 3.85 -11.47
N ASP A 202 -8.09 2.53 -11.41
CA ASP A 202 -8.63 1.70 -12.49
C ASP A 202 -10.15 1.98 -12.66
N PRO A 203 -10.64 2.12 -13.91
CA PRO A 203 -12.03 2.48 -14.17
C PRO A 203 -13.04 1.39 -13.80
N VAL A 204 -12.60 0.12 -13.74
CA VAL A 204 -13.46 -1.04 -13.45
C VAL A 204 -13.20 -1.54 -12.03
N ASP A 205 -11.96 -1.90 -11.73
CA ASP A 205 -11.58 -2.39 -10.41
C ASP A 205 -11.02 -1.26 -9.55
N ARG A 206 -11.91 -0.62 -8.79
CA ARG A 206 -11.55 0.43 -7.84
C ARG A 206 -10.69 -0.05 -6.66
N LYS A 207 -10.06 -1.22 -6.67
CA LYS A 207 -8.93 -1.58 -5.78
C LYS A 207 -7.58 -1.47 -6.48
N ARG A 208 -7.55 -1.37 -7.81
CA ARG A 208 -6.35 -1.27 -8.66
C ARG A 208 -6.01 0.16 -9.07
N ILE A 209 -4.78 0.32 -9.51
CA ILE A 209 -4.23 1.51 -10.17
C ILE A 209 -3.91 1.11 -11.60
N SER A 210 -4.13 2.00 -12.55
CA SER A 210 -4.05 1.72 -13.98
C SER A 210 -3.45 2.91 -14.72
N THR A 211 -2.71 2.61 -15.78
CA THR A 211 -2.21 3.59 -16.76
C THR A 211 -3.32 4.07 -17.70
N ARG A 212 -4.47 3.40 -17.72
CA ARG A 212 -5.65 3.73 -18.55
C ARG A 212 -6.70 4.55 -17.80
N SER A 213 -6.32 5.18 -16.68
CA SER A 213 -7.26 5.93 -15.86
C SER A 213 -7.66 7.26 -16.53
N ARG A 214 -8.95 7.60 -16.47
CA ARG A 214 -9.45 8.92 -16.92
C ARG A 214 -8.95 10.09 -16.06
N ARG A 215 -8.60 9.81 -14.80
CA ARG A 215 -8.06 10.79 -13.84
C ARG A 215 -6.68 10.32 -13.39
N ALA A 216 -5.73 10.31 -14.33
CA ALA A 216 -4.37 9.91 -14.09
C ALA A 216 -3.51 11.10 -13.62
N ARG A 217 -2.50 10.84 -12.80
CA ARG A 217 -1.50 11.81 -12.37
C ARG A 217 -0.14 11.39 -12.89
N GLU A 218 0.70 12.36 -13.22
CA GLU A 218 2.08 12.13 -13.62
C GLU A 218 2.80 11.24 -12.60
N ALA A 219 3.53 10.27 -13.15
CA ALA A 219 4.35 9.34 -12.42
C ALA A 219 5.54 8.91 -13.27
N VAL A 220 6.73 8.89 -12.67
CA VAL A 220 7.97 8.49 -13.36
C VAL A 220 8.74 7.49 -12.51
N THR A 221 9.12 6.38 -13.12
CA THR A 221 9.98 5.34 -12.53
C THR A 221 11.18 5.11 -13.44
N ARG A 222 12.38 5.03 -12.87
CA ARG A 222 13.61 4.72 -13.62
C ARG A 222 14.29 3.50 -13.04
N VAL A 223 14.68 2.55 -13.89
CA VAL A 223 15.55 1.43 -13.51
C VAL A 223 16.99 1.93 -13.50
N VAL A 224 17.61 2.01 -12.33
CA VAL A 224 18.97 2.53 -12.15
C VAL A 224 20.02 1.44 -12.19
N GLN A 225 19.67 0.21 -11.80
CA GLN A 225 20.52 -0.98 -11.91
C GLN A 225 19.66 -2.20 -12.26
N ALA A 226 20.24 -3.17 -12.97
CA ALA A 226 19.57 -4.40 -13.37
C ALA A 226 20.55 -5.59 -13.36
N GLU A 227 20.31 -6.55 -12.47
CA GLU A 227 20.99 -7.84 -12.41
C GLU A 227 20.09 -8.90 -13.06
N ARG A 228 20.54 -9.47 -14.19
CA ARG A 228 19.75 -10.45 -14.96
C ARG A 228 19.96 -11.85 -14.39
N LEU A 229 18.86 -12.53 -14.05
CA LEU A 229 18.85 -13.80 -13.33
C LEU A 229 17.96 -14.83 -14.03
N ASP A 230 18.38 -15.29 -15.22
CA ASP A 230 17.76 -16.36 -16.02
C ASP A 230 16.22 -16.41 -15.98
N GLY A 231 15.58 -15.43 -16.61
CA GLY A 231 14.11 -15.32 -16.72
C GLY A 231 13.46 -14.35 -15.72
N VAL A 232 14.23 -13.83 -14.76
CA VAL A 232 13.87 -12.69 -13.90
C VAL A 232 15.00 -11.67 -13.88
N THR A 233 14.72 -10.45 -13.41
CA THR A 233 15.73 -9.41 -13.21
C THR A 233 15.57 -8.83 -11.81
N LEU A 234 16.65 -8.73 -11.04
CA LEU A 234 16.68 -7.94 -9.82
C LEU A 234 17.05 -6.50 -10.19
N VAL A 235 16.13 -5.57 -9.96
CA VAL A 235 16.27 -4.17 -10.34
C VAL A 235 16.35 -3.27 -9.12
N ARG A 236 17.16 -2.21 -9.22
CA ARG A 236 17.00 -1.02 -8.38
C ARG A 236 16.23 0.01 -9.18
N VAL A 237 15.19 0.57 -8.59
CA VAL A 237 14.33 1.58 -9.22
C VAL A 237 14.32 2.86 -8.41
N ALA A 238 14.49 3.99 -9.08
CA ALA A 238 14.35 5.32 -8.51
C ALA A 238 13.00 5.93 -8.93
N ILE A 239 12.34 6.61 -8.00
CA ILE A 239 11.09 7.33 -8.26
C ILE A 239 11.17 8.77 -7.71
N ALA A 240 10.72 9.74 -8.51
CA ALA A 240 10.55 11.12 -8.04
C ALA A 240 9.16 11.30 -7.41
N THR A 241 8.13 10.70 -8.01
CA THR A 241 6.75 10.69 -7.51
C THR A 241 6.48 9.52 -6.57
N GLY A 242 5.45 9.62 -5.72
CA GLY A 242 5.06 8.57 -4.77
C GLY A 242 3.59 8.14 -4.91
N ARG A 243 3.15 7.83 -6.14
CA ARG A 243 1.74 7.47 -6.38
C ARG A 243 1.44 6.04 -5.87
N THR A 244 0.19 5.78 -5.47
CA THR A 244 -0.24 4.45 -5.01
C THR A 244 0.13 3.37 -6.03
N HIS A 245 0.76 2.29 -5.57
CA HIS A 245 1.18 1.16 -6.41
C HIS A 245 2.08 1.52 -7.61
N GLN A 246 2.72 2.70 -7.64
CA GLN A 246 3.40 3.23 -8.83
C GLN A 246 4.39 2.26 -9.48
N ILE A 247 5.37 1.77 -8.70
CA ILE A 247 6.40 0.85 -9.21
C ILE A 247 5.75 -0.43 -9.76
N ARG A 248 4.77 -0.97 -9.04
CA ARG A 248 4.09 -2.22 -9.37
C ARG A 248 3.31 -2.12 -10.68
N VAL A 249 2.55 -1.04 -10.87
CA VAL A 249 1.78 -0.84 -12.11
C VAL A 249 2.68 -0.46 -13.28
N HIS A 250 3.73 0.34 -13.08
CA HIS A 250 4.66 0.71 -14.15
C HIS A 250 5.40 -0.50 -14.70
N LEU A 251 5.98 -1.31 -13.83
CA LEU A 251 6.72 -2.50 -14.24
C LEU A 251 5.79 -3.53 -14.91
N SER A 252 4.56 -3.69 -14.40
CA SER A 252 3.54 -4.51 -15.05
C SER A 252 3.13 -3.98 -16.42
N ALA A 253 2.95 -2.66 -16.57
CA ALA A 253 2.55 -2.02 -17.83
C ALA A 253 3.58 -2.21 -18.96
N ILE A 254 4.86 -2.41 -18.63
CA ILE A 254 5.90 -2.73 -19.61
C ILE A 254 6.16 -4.23 -19.74
N GLY A 255 5.30 -5.09 -19.21
CA GLY A 255 5.39 -6.55 -19.34
C GLY A 255 6.25 -7.25 -18.28
N HIS A 256 6.77 -6.52 -17.30
CA HIS A 256 7.74 -7.00 -16.30
C HIS A 256 7.18 -6.91 -14.88
N ALA A 257 6.06 -7.58 -14.62
CA ALA A 257 5.42 -7.55 -13.30
C ALA A 257 6.37 -7.96 -12.16
N VAL A 258 6.22 -7.29 -11.01
CA VAL A 258 6.98 -7.59 -9.79
C VAL A 258 6.63 -8.99 -9.29
N VAL A 259 7.62 -9.85 -9.06
CA VAL A 259 7.44 -11.22 -8.57
C VAL A 259 6.66 -11.23 -7.26
N GLY A 260 5.70 -12.14 -7.13
CA GLY A 260 4.86 -12.28 -5.93
C GLY A 260 3.68 -11.31 -5.84
N ASP A 261 3.59 -10.32 -6.73
CA ASP A 261 2.48 -9.37 -6.78
C ASP A 261 1.18 -10.02 -7.26
N SER A 262 0.23 -10.23 -6.35
CA SER A 262 -1.07 -10.82 -6.66
C SER A 262 -2.01 -9.88 -7.42
N VAL A 263 -1.76 -8.58 -7.43
CA VAL A 263 -2.63 -7.60 -8.08
C VAL A 263 -2.21 -7.44 -9.54
N TYR A 264 -0.92 -7.26 -9.81
CA TYR A 264 -0.43 -6.84 -11.13
C TYR A 264 0.21 -7.96 -11.96
N GLY A 265 -0.20 -9.20 -11.75
CA GLY A 265 0.25 -10.36 -12.56
C GLY A 265 1.63 -10.90 -12.18
N GLY A 266 2.10 -10.59 -10.97
CA GLY A 266 3.38 -11.05 -10.42
C GLY A 266 3.41 -12.50 -9.97
N ARG A 267 2.24 -13.13 -9.77
CA ARG A 267 2.13 -14.55 -9.42
C ARG A 267 1.87 -15.39 -10.67
N ARG A 268 2.81 -16.27 -11.01
CA ARG A 268 2.67 -17.26 -12.09
C ARG A 268 2.26 -18.62 -11.51
N ARG A 269 1.22 -19.24 -12.09
CA ARG A 269 0.77 -20.59 -11.69
C ARG A 269 1.82 -21.66 -11.99
N HIS A 270 2.49 -21.53 -13.14
CA HIS A 270 3.50 -22.46 -13.63
C HIS A 270 4.78 -21.69 -14.01
N PRO A 271 5.61 -21.25 -13.05
CA PRO A 271 6.92 -20.68 -13.37
C PRO A 271 7.86 -21.76 -13.92
N PRO A 272 8.93 -21.38 -14.64
CA PRO A 272 9.96 -22.31 -15.06
C PRO A 272 10.48 -23.15 -13.87
N PRO A 273 10.83 -24.44 -14.06
CA PRO A 273 11.24 -25.33 -12.96
C PRO A 273 12.31 -24.72 -12.05
N HIS A 274 13.30 -24.05 -12.63
CA HIS A 274 14.41 -23.41 -11.91
C HIS A 274 14.01 -22.17 -11.12
N LEU A 275 12.83 -21.59 -11.38
CA LEU A 275 12.28 -20.43 -10.67
C LEU A 275 11.11 -20.78 -9.75
N ARG A 276 10.78 -22.06 -9.53
CA ARG A 276 9.65 -22.46 -8.66
C ARG A 276 9.75 -21.92 -7.22
N VAL A 277 10.97 -21.65 -6.74
CA VAL A 277 11.21 -21.06 -5.42
C VAL A 277 10.46 -19.74 -5.19
N VAL A 278 10.19 -18.96 -6.25
CA VAL A 278 9.43 -17.69 -6.15
C VAL A 278 7.99 -17.88 -5.66
N GLN A 279 7.43 -19.09 -5.76
CA GLN A 279 6.07 -19.37 -5.30
C GLN A 279 5.93 -19.32 -3.77
N ARG A 280 7.05 -19.42 -3.04
CA ARG A 280 7.11 -19.22 -1.59
C ARG A 280 6.83 -17.78 -1.17
N LEU A 281 7.02 -16.82 -2.07
CA LEU A 281 6.80 -15.41 -1.77
C LEU A 281 5.33 -15.04 -1.97
N HIS A 282 4.69 -14.58 -0.90
CA HIS A 282 3.27 -14.23 -0.90
C HIS A 282 2.99 -12.72 -0.95
N ARG A 283 4.01 -11.91 -1.15
CA ARG A 283 3.93 -10.46 -1.30
C ARG A 283 4.74 -10.00 -2.52
N PRO A 284 4.56 -8.76 -2.99
CA PRO A 284 5.46 -8.21 -3.99
C PRO A 284 6.91 -8.24 -3.47
N PHE A 285 7.84 -8.75 -4.28
CA PHE A 285 9.28 -8.56 -4.07
C PHE A 285 9.59 -7.09 -4.33
N LEU A 286 9.31 -6.24 -3.33
CA LEU A 286 9.50 -4.81 -3.38
C LEU A 286 9.89 -4.31 -1.99
N HIS A 287 10.97 -3.54 -1.96
CA HIS A 287 11.56 -3.03 -0.74
C HIS A 287 12.12 -1.62 -0.95
N ALA A 288 11.74 -0.66 -0.10
CA ALA A 288 12.27 0.71 -0.09
C ALA A 288 13.65 0.72 0.59
N ALA A 289 14.71 0.59 -0.20
CA ALA A 289 16.04 0.27 0.28
C ALA A 289 16.90 1.50 0.60
N ARG A 290 16.59 2.66 0.00
CA ARG A 290 17.36 3.90 0.20
C ARG A 290 16.45 5.11 0.16
N LEU A 291 16.69 6.04 1.09
CA LEU A 291 16.06 7.35 1.15
C LEU A 291 17.15 8.41 1.32
N ALA A 292 17.14 9.46 0.52
CA ALA A 292 18.02 10.61 0.72
C ALA A 292 17.24 11.92 0.60
N PHE A 293 17.47 12.83 1.55
CA PHE A 293 16.75 14.10 1.71
C PHE A 293 17.59 15.08 2.52
N MET A 294 17.16 16.33 2.61
CA MET A 294 17.82 17.34 3.43
C MET A 294 17.20 17.30 4.84
N HIS A 295 18.04 17.20 5.87
CA HIS A 295 17.56 17.18 7.24
C HIS A 295 16.83 18.50 7.55
N PRO A 296 15.63 18.46 8.17
CA PRO A 296 14.70 19.59 8.18
C PRO A 296 15.14 20.77 9.07
N ARG A 297 16.11 20.57 9.97
CA ARG A 297 16.62 21.63 10.86
C ARG A 297 17.86 22.33 10.32
N ASP A 298 18.86 21.55 9.93
CA ASP A 298 20.24 22.01 9.64
C ASP A 298 20.57 21.94 8.15
N GLY A 299 19.66 21.42 7.31
CA GLY A 299 19.85 21.32 5.87
C GLY A 299 20.96 20.35 5.45
N ARG A 300 21.53 19.53 6.35
CA ARG A 300 22.56 18.56 5.92
C ARG A 300 21.90 17.45 5.08
N ARG A 301 22.59 16.97 4.05
CA ARG A 301 22.11 15.82 3.27
C ARG A 301 22.16 14.56 4.11
N LEU A 302 21.01 13.98 4.39
CA LEU A 302 20.86 12.74 5.14
C LEU A 302 20.56 11.60 4.16
N VAL A 303 21.27 10.48 4.33
CA VAL A 303 21.17 9.30 3.47
C VAL A 303 20.98 8.08 4.38
N VAL A 304 19.84 7.40 4.24
CA VAL A 304 19.56 6.16 4.97
C VAL A 304 19.41 5.01 3.98
N SER A 305 19.92 3.85 4.36
CA SER A 305 19.71 2.59 3.64
C SER A 305 19.42 1.45 4.60
N CYS A 306 18.63 0.49 4.15
CA CYS A 306 18.41 -0.78 4.86
C CYS A 306 18.62 -1.96 3.92
N ALA A 307 19.03 -3.10 4.49
CA ALA A 307 19.18 -4.35 3.76
C ALA A 307 17.80 -4.91 3.36
N LEU A 308 17.79 -5.82 2.38
CA LEU A 308 16.60 -6.61 2.12
C LEU A 308 16.20 -7.38 3.39
N PRO A 309 14.90 -7.48 3.71
CA PRO A 309 14.46 -8.41 4.74
C PRO A 309 14.75 -9.85 4.32
N ASP A 310 14.93 -10.74 5.30
CA ASP A 310 15.33 -12.13 5.12
C ASP A 310 14.50 -12.86 4.05
N ASP A 311 13.17 -12.66 4.05
CA ASP A 311 12.25 -13.27 3.09
C ASP A 311 12.58 -12.95 1.61
N LEU A 312 13.07 -11.74 1.35
CA LEU A 312 13.50 -11.30 0.03
C LEU A 312 14.96 -11.67 -0.25
N GLN A 313 15.82 -11.55 0.76
CA GLN A 313 17.25 -11.84 0.63
C GLN A 313 17.47 -13.33 0.30
N ASP A 314 16.86 -14.23 1.07
CA ASP A 314 16.93 -15.69 0.86
C ASP A 314 16.46 -16.09 -0.54
N LEU A 315 15.37 -15.46 -1.00
CA LEU A 315 14.84 -15.71 -2.33
C LEU A 315 15.77 -15.19 -3.43
N ALA A 316 16.35 -14.00 -3.27
CA ALA A 316 17.30 -13.46 -4.22
C ALA A 316 18.54 -14.35 -4.34
N ASP A 317 19.07 -14.83 -3.22
CA ASP A 317 20.28 -15.65 -3.19
C ASP A 317 20.04 -17.07 -3.73
N ALA A 318 18.87 -17.66 -3.46
CA ALA A 318 18.45 -18.90 -4.10
C ALA A 318 18.40 -18.77 -5.63
N ILE A 319 17.81 -17.69 -6.14
CA ILE A 319 17.71 -17.43 -7.58
C ILE A 319 19.10 -17.17 -8.20
N ARG A 320 19.96 -16.39 -7.54
CA ARG A 320 21.35 -16.16 -7.98
C ARG A 320 22.13 -17.46 -8.08
N THR A 321 22.01 -18.32 -7.09
CA THR A 321 22.68 -19.64 -7.07
C THR A 321 22.23 -20.49 -8.26
N VAL A 322 20.93 -20.55 -8.52
CA VAL A 322 20.38 -21.27 -9.67
C VAL A 322 20.85 -20.68 -11.00
N ALA A 323 20.83 -19.35 -11.14
CA ALA A 323 21.27 -18.66 -12.35
C ALA A 323 22.76 -18.93 -12.66
N ARG A 324 23.64 -18.89 -11.65
CA ARG A 324 25.07 -19.21 -11.77
C ARG A 324 25.30 -20.64 -12.22
N ARG A 325 24.64 -21.63 -11.59
CA ARG A 325 24.74 -23.06 -11.96
C ARG A 325 24.32 -23.29 -13.42
N ARG A 326 23.23 -22.66 -13.86
CA ARG A 326 22.73 -22.78 -15.23
C ARG A 326 23.62 -22.09 -16.25
N ALA A 327 24.21 -20.95 -15.90
CA ALA A 327 25.21 -20.31 -16.75
C ALA A 327 26.43 -21.23 -16.95
N ALA A 328 26.99 -21.79 -15.87
CA ALA A 328 28.10 -22.73 -15.93
C ALA A 328 27.78 -24.00 -16.76
N GLY A 329 26.59 -24.59 -16.57
CA GLY A 329 26.15 -25.76 -17.34
C GLY A 329 25.97 -25.49 -18.84
N ARG A 330 25.51 -24.29 -19.23
CA ARG A 330 25.42 -23.89 -20.65
C ARG A 330 26.80 -23.71 -21.28
N HIS A 331 27.77 -23.18 -20.54
CA HIS A 331 29.15 -23.07 -21.03
C HIS A 331 29.83 -24.43 -21.22
N HIS A 332 29.50 -25.42 -20.37
CA HIS A 332 30.02 -26.78 -20.54
C HIS A 332 29.44 -27.51 -21.75
N LEU A 333 28.13 -27.35 -22.03
CA LEU A 333 27.48 -27.95 -23.20
C LEU A 333 27.93 -27.33 -24.54
N ALA A 334 28.30 -26.04 -24.54
CA ALA A 334 28.79 -25.34 -25.73
C ALA A 334 30.26 -25.64 -26.07
N ALA A 335 30.98 -26.36 -25.20
CA ALA A 335 32.40 -26.69 -25.37
C ALA A 335 32.64 -28.16 -25.83
N LEU A 336 31.57 -28.92 -26.11
CA LEU A 336 31.71 -30.24 -26.70
C LEU A 336 32.03 -30.11 -28.20
N PRO A 337 33.13 -30.69 -28.70
CA PRO A 337 33.42 -30.65 -30.13
C PRO A 337 32.31 -31.39 -30.88
N SER A 338 31.80 -30.76 -31.94
CA SER A 338 30.93 -31.41 -32.92
C SER A 338 31.69 -32.60 -33.51
N GLU A 339 31.18 -33.82 -33.31
CA GLU A 339 31.75 -35.00 -33.97
C GLU A 339 31.76 -34.80 -35.48
N PRO A 340 32.86 -35.12 -36.18
CA PRO A 340 32.90 -35.04 -37.63
C PRO A 340 31.93 -36.07 -38.21
N GLU A 341 31.04 -35.62 -39.09
CA GLU A 341 30.17 -36.47 -39.89
C GLU A 341 31.02 -37.50 -40.65
N ALA A 342 30.91 -38.77 -40.24
CA ALA A 342 31.50 -39.88 -40.96
C ALA A 342 30.72 -40.10 -42.25
N HIS A 343 31.22 -39.53 -43.35
CA HIS A 343 30.85 -39.94 -44.69
C HIS A 343 31.40 -41.35 -44.96
N ALA A 344 30.49 -42.29 -45.23
CA ALA A 344 30.75 -43.53 -45.95
C ALA A 344 29.66 -43.73 -46.99
#